data_AF-A0A960TAS6-F1
#
_entry.id   AF-A0A960TAS6-F1
#
_cell.length_a   1.000
_cell.length_b   1.000
_cell.length_c   1.000
_cell.angle_alpha   90.00
_cell.angle_beta   90.00
_cell.angle_gamma   90.00
#
_symmetry.space_group_name_H-M   'P 1'
#
loop_
_entity.id
_entity.type
_entity.pdbx_description
1 polymer ?
#
loop_
_entity_poly.entity_id
_entity_poly.type
_entity_poly.pdbx_seq_one_letter_code
_entity_poly.pdbx_strand_id
1 'polypeptide(L)'
;MKKVLIPAILAVLAIGACTGSDSRRDATTVGTEGWVFEGWACAPDAAKAKQGLSPAEYCTDDDNKDYLYLKFSARASQTAIQNGSIAMKQTTCRRAARDLVAGDGLSKIIGDYLEQASGVADGQSTGYAIVTQSRGKIKGIGLYDCCSLDARTGSCVEIGGNETWEDCQCVGYLKFPGGQRAFEAAAEEAQINQ
;
A
#
# COMPACT_ATOMS: atom_id res chain seq x y z
N MET A 1 -72.38 -5.80 -12.67
CA MET A 1 -72.16 -6.06 -11.24
C MET A 1 -70.66 -6.08 -10.98
N LYS A 2 -70.24 -5.47 -9.87
CA LYS A 2 -68.84 -5.26 -9.44
C LYS A 2 -68.03 -6.56 -9.30
N LYS A 3 -66.71 -6.43 -9.49
CA LYS A 3 -65.55 -7.05 -8.79
C LYS A 3 -64.50 -7.53 -9.82
N VAL A 4 -63.18 -7.41 -9.68
CA VAL A 4 -62.21 -6.77 -8.78
C VAL A 4 -60.89 -6.74 -9.60
N LEU A 5 -60.10 -5.67 -9.48
CA LEU A 5 -58.73 -5.56 -9.99
C LEU A 5 -57.78 -6.54 -9.27
N ILE A 6 -56.93 -7.29 -9.99
CA ILE A 6 -55.65 -7.80 -9.47
C ILE A 6 -54.61 -7.74 -10.60
N PRO A 7 -53.59 -6.86 -10.54
CA PRO A 7 -52.44 -6.94 -11.42
C PRO A 7 -51.50 -8.06 -10.93
N ALA A 8 -51.29 -9.09 -11.74
CA ALA A 8 -50.26 -10.09 -11.50
C ALA A 8 -48.88 -9.47 -11.83
N ILE A 9 -48.26 -8.89 -10.81
CA ILE A 9 -46.85 -8.50 -10.80
C ILE A 9 -46.04 -9.80 -10.88
N LEU A 10 -45.51 -10.12 -12.06
CA LEU A 10 -44.43 -11.07 -12.22
C LEU A 10 -43.17 -10.45 -11.59
N ALA A 11 -42.99 -10.71 -10.30
CA ALA A 11 -41.73 -10.47 -9.61
C ALA A 11 -40.68 -11.42 -10.21
N VAL A 12 -39.87 -10.88 -11.13
CA VAL A 12 -38.61 -11.49 -11.53
C VAL A 12 -37.70 -11.39 -10.30
N LEU A 13 -37.72 -12.42 -9.45
CA LEU A 13 -36.67 -12.70 -8.50
C LEU A 13 -35.44 -13.15 -9.30
N ALA A 14 -34.77 -12.18 -9.92
CA ALA A 14 -33.36 -12.31 -10.22
C ALA A 14 -32.67 -12.32 -8.87
N ILE A 15 -32.48 -13.53 -8.33
CA ILE A 15 -31.45 -13.79 -7.33
C ILE A 15 -30.14 -13.60 -8.09
N GLY A 16 -29.77 -12.33 -8.31
CA GLY A 16 -28.39 -11.98 -8.54
C GLY A 16 -27.67 -12.42 -7.30
N ALA A 17 -27.15 -13.65 -7.32
CA ALA A 17 -26.00 -13.98 -6.51
C ALA A 17 -24.98 -12.90 -6.86
N CYS A 18 -24.88 -11.89 -5.99
CA CYS A 18 -23.68 -11.11 -5.87
C CYS A 18 -22.62 -12.15 -5.52
N THR A 19 -22.03 -12.75 -6.55
CA THR A 19 -20.69 -13.30 -6.49
C THR A 19 -19.84 -12.09 -6.14
N GLY A 20 -19.71 -11.84 -4.84
CA GLY A 20 -18.82 -10.83 -4.32
C GLY A 20 -17.47 -11.20 -4.89
N SER A 21 -17.01 -10.44 -5.88
CA SER A 21 -15.59 -10.34 -6.12
C SER A 21 -15.06 -9.78 -4.81
N ASP A 22 -14.49 -10.64 -3.97
CA ASP A 22 -13.63 -10.26 -2.86
C ASP A 22 -12.60 -9.32 -3.49
N SER A 23 -12.78 -8.01 -3.36
CA SER A 23 -11.95 -7.00 -4.04
C SER A 23 -10.63 -6.88 -3.29
N ARG A 24 -9.94 -8.01 -3.12
CA ARG A 24 -8.64 -8.12 -2.49
C ARG A 24 -7.67 -7.33 -3.35
N ARG A 25 -7.11 -6.25 -2.78
CA ARG A 25 -6.10 -5.43 -3.44
C ARG A 25 -4.78 -6.13 -3.27
N ASP A 26 -4.59 -7.13 -4.12
CA ASP A 26 -3.31 -7.80 -4.25
C ASP A 26 -2.28 -6.82 -4.72
N ALA A 27 -1.05 -7.00 -4.24
CA ALA A 27 0.03 -6.15 -4.67
C ALA A 27 0.25 -6.29 -6.19
N THR A 28 0.46 -5.18 -6.88
CA THR A 28 0.58 -5.11 -8.35
C THR A 28 2.03 -5.14 -8.83
N THR A 29 2.27 -5.64 -10.05
CA THR A 29 3.62 -5.78 -10.64
C THR A 29 4.28 -4.44 -10.95
N VAL A 30 5.57 -4.43 -11.30
CA VAL A 30 6.27 -3.22 -11.76
C VAL A 30 5.76 -2.78 -13.14
N GLY A 31 5.57 -1.48 -13.35
CA GLY A 31 5.10 -0.88 -14.61
C GLY A 31 6.09 0.17 -15.14
N THR A 32 5.82 0.72 -16.31
CA THR A 32 6.71 1.69 -16.99
C THR A 32 6.85 3.03 -16.27
N GLU A 33 5.99 3.32 -15.29
CA GLU A 33 6.06 4.53 -14.44
C GLU A 33 6.83 4.30 -13.13
N GLY A 34 7.48 3.14 -12.99
CA GLY A 34 8.20 2.72 -11.79
C GLY A 34 7.55 1.52 -11.10
N TRP A 35 8.01 1.19 -9.89
CA TRP A 35 7.41 0.12 -9.08
C TRP A 35 5.93 0.44 -8.83
N VAL A 36 4.97 -0.32 -9.35
CA VAL A 36 3.52 -0.06 -9.17
C VAL A 36 2.98 -0.68 -7.88
N PHE A 37 3.86 -1.21 -7.05
CA PHE A 37 3.52 -2.15 -6.01
C PHE A 37 2.90 -1.49 -4.76
N GLU A 38 1.56 -1.54 -4.66
CA GLU A 38 0.77 -1.25 -3.46
C GLU A 38 -0.28 -2.34 -3.26
N GLY A 39 -0.41 -2.88 -2.05
CA GLY A 39 -1.38 -3.92 -1.76
C GLY A 39 -0.82 -5.06 -0.93
N TRP A 40 -1.61 -6.13 -0.81
CA TRP A 40 -1.34 -7.25 0.07
C TRP A 40 -0.60 -8.36 -0.65
N ALA A 41 0.43 -8.89 -0.01
CA ALA A 41 1.18 -10.06 -0.49
C ALA A 41 1.79 -10.84 0.68
N CYS A 42 2.53 -11.91 0.38
CA CYS A 42 3.26 -12.68 1.37
C CYS A 42 4.52 -11.94 1.85
N ALA A 43 5.25 -12.59 2.76
CA ALA A 43 6.46 -12.03 3.34
C ALA A 43 7.49 -11.61 2.28
N PRO A 44 8.30 -10.57 2.56
CA PRO A 44 9.31 -10.10 1.63
C PRO A 44 10.41 -11.16 1.46
N ASP A 45 10.77 -11.46 0.21
CA ASP A 45 11.85 -12.37 -0.14
C ASP A 45 13.01 -11.58 -0.77
N ALA A 46 14.09 -11.42 0.00
CA ALA A 46 15.27 -10.68 -0.45
C ALA A 46 16.02 -11.36 -1.61
N ALA A 47 15.90 -12.68 -1.79
CA ALA A 47 16.48 -13.37 -2.93
C ALA A 47 15.69 -13.12 -4.22
N LYS A 48 14.35 -13.02 -4.11
CA LYS A 48 13.47 -12.65 -5.23
C LYS A 48 13.59 -11.17 -5.59
N ALA A 49 13.72 -10.29 -4.60
CA ALA A 49 13.99 -8.87 -4.82
C ALA A 49 15.26 -8.63 -5.66
N LYS A 50 16.34 -9.38 -5.38
CA LYS A 50 17.59 -9.33 -6.17
C LYS A 50 17.42 -9.79 -7.62
N GLN A 51 16.39 -10.56 -7.91
CA GLN A 51 16.04 -11.00 -9.26
C GLN A 51 15.11 -10.00 -9.96
N GLY A 52 14.77 -8.87 -9.30
CA GLY A 52 13.82 -7.88 -9.80
C GLY A 52 12.36 -8.32 -9.70
N LEU A 53 12.08 -9.44 -9.04
CA LEU A 53 10.71 -9.92 -8.85
C LEU A 53 10.04 -9.15 -7.74
N SER A 54 8.84 -8.66 -7.99
CA SER A 54 7.95 -8.08 -6.99
C SER A 54 7.21 -9.18 -6.23
N PRO A 55 6.76 -8.92 -5.00
CA PRO A 55 5.93 -9.87 -4.26
C PRO A 55 4.64 -10.24 -4.99
N ALA A 56 4.13 -9.41 -5.89
CA ALA A 56 3.02 -9.75 -6.79
C ALA A 56 3.32 -10.96 -7.68
N GLU A 57 4.59 -11.13 -8.09
CA GLU A 57 5.01 -12.16 -9.05
C GLU A 57 5.36 -13.48 -8.37
N TYR A 58 5.82 -13.44 -7.11
CA TYR A 58 6.20 -14.66 -6.39
C TYR A 58 5.20 -15.07 -5.30
N CYS A 59 4.30 -14.19 -4.87
CA CYS A 59 3.23 -14.51 -3.93
C CYS A 59 2.04 -15.14 -4.67
N THR A 60 2.15 -16.43 -4.97
CA THR A 60 1.09 -17.18 -5.68
C THR A 60 0.04 -17.81 -4.75
N ASP A 61 0.22 -17.72 -3.44
CA ASP A 61 -0.67 -18.29 -2.44
C ASP A 61 -1.63 -17.21 -1.89
N ASP A 62 -2.93 -17.43 -2.02
CA ASP A 62 -3.98 -16.49 -1.60
C ASP A 62 -4.21 -16.44 -0.10
N ASP A 63 -3.78 -17.47 0.63
CA ASP A 63 -4.04 -17.59 2.07
C ASP A 63 -2.96 -16.91 2.93
N ASN A 64 -1.81 -16.56 2.35
CA ASN A 64 -0.64 -16.04 3.08
C ASN A 64 -0.33 -14.56 2.81
N LYS A 65 -1.36 -13.74 2.56
CA LYS A 65 -1.22 -12.30 2.24
C LYS A 65 -1.31 -11.40 3.50
N ASP A 66 -0.34 -11.58 4.39
CA ASP A 66 -0.26 -10.88 5.69
C ASP A 66 0.46 -9.51 5.63
N TYR A 67 1.15 -9.23 4.53
CA TYR A 67 2.02 -8.07 4.41
C TYR A 67 1.39 -7.04 3.49
N LEU A 68 1.19 -5.84 4.02
CA LEU A 68 0.80 -4.68 3.25
C LEU A 68 2.06 -3.97 2.77
N TYR A 69 2.12 -3.72 1.47
CA TYR A 69 3.19 -2.98 0.83
C TYR A 69 2.68 -1.65 0.29
N LEU A 70 3.46 -0.60 0.49
CA LEU A 70 3.08 0.79 0.21
C LEU A 70 4.28 1.54 -0.36
N LYS A 71 4.03 2.48 -1.26
CA LYS A 71 5.07 3.37 -1.78
C LYS A 71 5.16 4.65 -0.97
N PHE A 72 6.36 5.20 -0.90
CA PHE A 72 6.59 6.54 -0.37
C PHE A 72 7.84 7.12 -1.00
N SER A 73 7.80 8.43 -1.16
CA SER A 73 8.95 9.22 -1.55
C SER A 73 9.61 9.81 -0.31
N ALA A 74 10.93 9.82 -0.30
CA ALA A 74 11.74 10.43 0.74
C ALA A 74 12.85 11.26 0.12
N ARG A 75 13.44 12.14 0.93
CA ARG A 75 14.56 13.00 0.53
C ARG A 75 15.80 12.66 1.34
N ALA A 76 16.96 12.64 0.68
CA ALA A 76 18.25 12.54 1.34
C ALA A 76 18.48 13.72 2.30
N SER A 77 19.34 13.52 3.31
CA SER A 77 19.67 14.61 4.23
C SER A 77 20.38 15.76 3.49
N GLN A 78 20.13 16.99 3.92
CA GLN A 78 20.74 18.17 3.29
C GLN A 78 22.28 18.11 3.31
N THR A 79 22.87 17.58 4.37
CA THR A 79 24.31 17.35 4.47
C THR A 79 24.82 16.37 3.42
N ALA A 80 24.10 15.27 3.17
CA ALA A 80 24.48 14.30 2.13
C ALA A 80 24.39 14.91 0.72
N ILE A 81 23.36 15.74 0.49
CA ILE A 81 23.18 16.46 -0.78
C ILE A 81 24.33 17.44 -1.01
N GLN A 82 24.63 18.28 -0.01
CA GLN A 82 25.71 19.28 -0.10
C GLN A 82 27.08 18.65 -0.29
N ASN A 83 27.33 17.49 0.32
CA ASN A 83 28.60 16.78 0.19
C ASN A 83 28.74 16.03 -1.14
N GLY A 84 27.71 16.00 -1.99
CA GLY A 84 27.74 15.34 -3.30
C GLY A 84 27.92 13.81 -3.28
N SER A 85 27.97 13.18 -2.10
CA SER A 85 28.23 11.75 -1.95
C SER A 85 26.99 10.92 -2.25
N ILE A 86 26.99 10.18 -3.36
CA ILE A 86 25.90 9.28 -3.75
C ILE A 86 25.62 8.23 -2.67
N ALA A 87 26.66 7.64 -2.08
CA ALA A 87 26.51 6.65 -1.02
C ALA A 87 25.83 7.23 0.23
N MET A 88 26.17 8.47 0.62
CA MET A 88 25.50 9.15 1.73
C MET A 88 24.06 9.52 1.38
N LYS A 89 23.81 9.96 0.15
CA LYS A 89 22.46 10.29 -0.33
C LYS A 89 21.56 9.05 -0.31
N GLN A 90 22.01 7.93 -0.90
CA GLN A 90 21.34 6.63 -0.82
C GLN A 90 21.00 6.23 0.61
N THR A 91 22.01 6.24 1.50
CA THR A 91 21.83 5.79 2.88
C THR A 91 20.83 6.67 3.64
N THR A 92 20.94 7.99 3.51
CA THR A 92 20.09 8.92 4.25
C THR A 92 18.68 9.01 3.68
N CYS A 93 18.51 8.87 2.36
CA CYS A 93 17.21 8.80 1.73
C CYS A 93 16.45 7.54 2.17
N ARG A 94 17.10 6.37 2.08
CA ARG A 94 16.51 5.10 2.55
C ARG A 94 16.19 5.13 4.04
N ARG A 95 17.03 5.77 4.86
CA ARG A 95 16.74 5.94 6.29
C ARG A 95 15.49 6.80 6.51
N ALA A 96 15.41 7.96 5.86
CA ALA A 96 14.23 8.82 5.94
C ALA A 96 12.96 8.08 5.49
N ALA A 97 13.06 7.29 4.42
CA ALA A 97 11.98 6.44 3.92
C ALA A 97 11.55 5.41 4.98
N ARG A 98 12.50 4.73 5.63
CA ARG A 98 12.21 3.80 6.74
C ARG A 98 11.54 4.48 7.92
N ASP A 99 11.98 5.68 8.27
CA ASP A 99 11.42 6.46 9.39
C ASP A 99 9.96 6.84 9.11
N LEU A 100 9.60 7.10 7.84
CA LEU A 100 8.21 7.33 7.45
C LEU A 100 7.33 6.09 7.67
N VAL A 101 7.81 4.89 7.33
CA VAL A 101 7.03 3.64 7.50
C VAL A 101 7.00 3.18 8.96
N ALA A 102 8.03 3.47 9.74
CA ALA A 102 8.13 3.03 11.14
C ALA A 102 7.57 4.05 12.15
N GLY A 103 7.37 5.30 11.74
CA GLY A 103 7.00 6.42 12.59
C GLY A 103 5.62 6.99 12.30
N ASP A 104 5.43 8.26 12.64
CA ASP A 104 4.14 8.96 12.55
C ASP A 104 3.62 9.08 11.10
N GLY A 105 4.52 9.00 10.11
CA GLY A 105 4.19 8.98 8.69
C GLY A 105 3.33 7.77 8.29
N LEU A 106 3.39 6.66 9.04
CA LEU A 106 2.66 5.44 8.72
C LEU A 106 1.14 5.66 8.73
N SER A 107 0.65 6.46 9.69
CA SER A 107 -0.78 6.79 9.80
C SER A 107 -1.31 7.49 8.57
N LYS A 108 -0.55 8.46 8.06
CA LYS A 108 -0.86 9.18 6.83
C LYS A 108 -0.83 8.26 5.62
N ILE A 109 0.19 7.42 5.48
CA ILE A 109 0.32 6.50 4.33
C ILE A 109 -0.83 5.49 4.34
N ILE A 110 -1.18 4.94 5.51
CA ILE A 110 -2.36 4.07 5.66
C ILE A 110 -3.64 4.82 5.30
N GLY A 111 -3.77 6.08 5.73
CA GLY A 111 -4.92 6.92 5.41
C GLY A 111 -5.06 7.20 3.91
N ASP A 112 -3.98 7.61 3.25
CA ASP A 112 -3.93 7.86 1.80
C ASP A 112 -4.27 6.56 1.04
N TYR A 113 -3.78 5.40 1.50
CA TYR A 113 -4.14 4.10 0.94
C TYR A 113 -5.64 3.80 1.09
N LEU A 114 -6.24 4.07 2.25
CA LEU A 114 -7.67 3.85 2.49
C LEU A 114 -8.56 4.79 1.68
N GLU A 115 -8.20 6.06 1.56
CA GLU A 115 -8.87 7.01 0.67
C GLU A 115 -8.90 6.48 -0.77
N GLN A 116 -7.77 5.93 -1.25
CA GLN A 116 -7.67 5.36 -2.59
C GLN A 116 -8.30 3.97 -2.73
N ALA A 117 -8.38 3.18 -1.66
CA ALA A 117 -8.77 1.77 -1.67
C ALA A 117 -10.23 1.51 -1.30
N SER A 118 -10.69 2.11 -0.22
CA SER A 118 -11.98 1.85 0.39
C SER A 118 -12.96 3.01 0.25
N GLY A 119 -12.57 4.10 -0.45
CA GLY A 119 -13.45 5.25 -0.66
C GLY A 119 -13.81 5.97 0.64
N VAL A 120 -12.95 5.86 1.66
CA VAL A 120 -13.13 6.50 2.95
C VAL A 120 -13.08 8.01 2.77
N ALA A 121 -14.09 8.72 3.28
CA ALA A 121 -14.19 10.17 3.13
C ALA A 121 -13.14 10.94 3.95
N ASP A 122 -12.63 10.34 5.02
CA ASP A 122 -11.54 10.86 5.86
C ASP A 122 -10.53 9.73 6.15
N GLY A 123 -9.62 9.50 5.19
CA GLY A 123 -8.59 8.48 5.31
C GLY A 123 -7.57 8.84 6.37
N GLN A 124 -7.22 10.11 6.54
CA GLN A 124 -6.21 10.52 7.52
C GLN A 124 -6.61 10.20 8.97
N SER A 125 -7.83 10.52 9.38
CA SER A 125 -8.30 10.19 10.73
C SER A 125 -8.44 8.68 10.93
N THR A 126 -8.91 7.97 9.90
CA THR A 126 -9.07 6.50 9.92
C THR A 126 -7.69 5.83 10.02
N GLY A 127 -6.71 6.29 9.25
CA GLY A 127 -5.34 5.77 9.30
C GLY A 127 -4.66 6.05 10.63
N TYR A 128 -4.89 7.22 11.23
CA TYR A 128 -4.44 7.51 12.60
C TYR A 128 -5.07 6.56 13.63
N ALA A 129 -6.38 6.35 13.54
CA ALA A 129 -7.10 5.44 14.44
C ALA A 129 -6.59 4.00 14.31
N ILE A 130 -6.41 3.48 13.09
CA ILE A 130 -5.86 2.13 12.86
C ILE A 130 -4.46 1.99 13.45
N VAL A 131 -3.55 2.93 13.15
CA VAL A 131 -2.17 2.88 13.67
C VAL A 131 -2.15 2.96 15.19
N THR A 132 -3.03 3.77 15.79
CA THR A 132 -3.12 3.95 17.24
C THR A 132 -3.71 2.71 17.92
N GLN A 133 -4.81 2.15 17.40
CA GLN A 133 -5.49 0.96 17.94
C GLN A 133 -4.69 -0.33 17.69
N SER A 134 -3.91 -0.35 16.60
CA SER A 134 -3.03 -1.46 16.22
C SER A 134 -1.58 -1.24 16.65
N ARG A 135 -1.33 -0.22 17.48
CA ARG A 135 0.01 0.11 17.97
C ARG A 135 0.56 -1.09 18.76
N GLY A 136 1.71 -1.60 18.33
CA GLY A 136 2.32 -2.82 18.88
C GLY A 136 1.85 -4.15 18.27
N LYS A 137 0.78 -4.15 17.45
CA LYS A 137 0.36 -5.30 16.63
C LYS A 137 1.03 -5.28 15.26
N ILE A 138 1.24 -4.10 14.68
CA ILE A 138 2.00 -3.93 13.44
C ILE A 138 3.44 -4.38 13.69
N LYS A 139 3.90 -5.37 12.92
CA LYS A 139 5.23 -5.99 13.06
C LYS A 139 5.91 -6.07 11.71
N GLY A 140 7.18 -6.45 11.70
CA GLY A 140 7.92 -6.70 10.45
C GLY A 140 7.90 -5.50 9.52
N ILE A 141 8.15 -4.29 10.06
CA ILE A 141 8.22 -3.08 9.26
C ILE A 141 9.60 -3.00 8.59
N GLY A 142 9.63 -2.74 7.28
CA GLY A 142 10.88 -2.60 6.56
C GLY A 142 10.72 -1.97 5.19
N LEU A 143 11.85 -1.92 4.48
CA LEU A 143 11.92 -1.51 3.07
C LEU A 143 12.16 -2.74 2.22
N TYR A 144 11.34 -2.93 1.20
CA TYR A 144 11.50 -3.97 0.20
C TYR A 144 12.56 -3.57 -0.81
N ASP A 145 12.33 -2.45 -1.50
CA ASP A 145 13.28 -1.88 -2.46
C ASP A 145 13.15 -0.36 -2.55
N CYS A 146 14.18 0.29 -3.12
CA CYS A 146 14.21 1.73 -3.34
C CYS A 146 14.92 2.06 -4.66
N CYS A 147 14.47 3.11 -5.31
CA CYS A 147 15.09 3.69 -6.50
C CYS A 147 15.39 5.18 -6.30
N SER A 148 16.35 5.72 -7.06
CA SER A 148 16.46 7.17 -7.23
C SER A 148 15.29 7.68 -8.07
N LEU A 149 14.75 8.85 -7.74
CA LEU A 149 13.72 9.49 -8.56
C LEU A 149 14.35 10.41 -9.63
N ASP A 150 13.80 10.39 -10.85
CA ASP A 150 14.03 11.44 -11.84
C ASP A 150 13.17 12.66 -11.44
N ALA A 151 13.81 13.79 -11.17
CA ALA A 151 13.15 15.00 -10.71
C ALA A 151 12.16 15.60 -11.71
N ARG A 152 12.24 15.23 -13.00
CA ARG A 152 11.34 15.72 -14.05
C ARG A 152 10.08 14.87 -14.18
N THR A 153 10.22 13.54 -14.05
CA THR A 153 9.10 12.61 -14.25
C THR A 153 8.45 12.19 -12.94
N GLY A 154 9.16 12.26 -11.82
CA GLY A 154 8.70 11.74 -10.53
C GLY A 154 8.69 10.21 -10.46
N SER A 155 9.28 9.53 -11.45
CA SER A 155 9.40 8.08 -11.52
C SER A 155 10.82 7.62 -11.20
N CYS A 156 10.97 6.32 -10.92
CA CYS A 156 12.28 5.72 -10.75
C CYS A 156 13.16 5.93 -11.99
N VAL A 157 14.43 6.27 -11.75
CA VAL A 157 15.46 6.31 -12.80
C VAL A 157 15.60 4.90 -13.38
N GLU A 158 15.61 4.79 -14.71
CA GLU A 158 15.81 3.53 -15.41
C GLU A 158 17.22 2.97 -15.17
N ILE A 159 17.38 1.66 -15.34
CA ILE A 159 18.67 0.98 -15.18
C ILE A 159 19.70 1.60 -16.13
N GLY A 160 20.82 2.08 -15.57
CA GLY A 160 21.88 2.75 -16.33
C GLY A 160 21.66 4.25 -16.53
N GLY A 161 20.56 4.81 -16.01
CA GLY A 161 20.31 6.26 -15.95
C GLY A 161 21.15 6.97 -14.88
N ASN A 162 21.05 8.30 -14.85
CA ASN A 162 21.79 9.12 -13.89
C ASN A 162 21.07 9.18 -12.53
N GLU A 163 21.51 8.34 -11.58
CA GLU A 163 20.94 8.30 -10.24
C GLU A 163 21.54 9.38 -9.32
N THR A 164 20.77 10.40 -8.99
CA THR A 164 21.24 11.48 -8.09
C THR A 164 21.05 11.12 -6.61
N TRP A 165 20.04 10.29 -6.31
CA TRP A 165 19.60 9.88 -4.97
C TRP A 165 19.24 11.02 -4.01
N GLU A 166 19.02 12.23 -4.54
CA GLU A 166 18.56 13.35 -3.73
C GLU A 166 17.14 13.11 -3.22
N ASP A 167 16.30 12.58 -4.10
CA ASP A 167 14.99 12.04 -3.78
C ASP A 167 14.96 10.56 -4.19
N CYS A 168 14.28 9.75 -3.39
CA CYS A 168 14.10 8.33 -3.66
C CYS A 168 12.63 7.94 -3.46
N GLN A 169 12.20 6.95 -4.22
CA GLN A 169 10.94 6.25 -3.98
C GLN A 169 11.27 4.87 -3.46
N CYS A 170 10.63 4.50 -2.37
CA CYS A 170 10.81 3.22 -1.72
C CYS A 170 9.48 2.51 -1.60
N VAL A 171 9.55 1.18 -1.70
CA VAL A 171 8.49 0.28 -1.29
C VAL A 171 8.78 -0.14 0.13
N GLY A 172 7.88 0.20 1.05
CA GLY A 172 7.89 -0.29 2.41
C GLY A 172 6.89 -1.41 2.59
N TYR A 173 7.10 -2.17 3.64
CA TYR A 173 6.19 -3.24 4.02
C TYR A 173 5.95 -3.22 5.51
N LEU A 174 4.77 -3.70 5.89
CA LEU A 174 4.41 -3.99 7.26
C LEU A 174 3.61 -5.28 7.29
N LYS A 175 3.81 -6.08 8.34
CA LYS A 175 2.95 -7.21 8.65
C LYS A 175 1.78 -6.71 9.48
N PHE A 176 0.57 -6.96 8.99
CA PHE A 176 -0.65 -6.80 9.79
C PHE A 176 -1.18 -8.19 10.18
N PRO A 177 -1.28 -8.51 11.49
CA PRO A 177 -1.82 -9.80 11.91
C PRO A 177 -3.24 -10.02 11.37
N GLY A 178 -3.45 -11.11 10.64
CA GLY A 178 -4.74 -11.41 9.99
C GLY A 178 -4.93 -10.78 8.61
N GLY A 179 -3.89 -10.14 8.07
CA GLY A 179 -3.83 -9.65 6.69
C GLY A 179 -4.88 -8.60 6.36
N GLN A 180 -5.25 -8.55 5.07
CA GLN A 180 -6.16 -7.56 4.51
C GLN A 180 -7.50 -7.47 5.26
N ARG A 181 -8.14 -8.60 5.53
CA ARG A 181 -9.47 -8.61 6.16
C ARG A 181 -9.45 -8.04 7.57
N ALA A 182 -8.43 -8.39 8.36
CA ALA A 182 -8.30 -7.84 9.71
C ALA A 182 -8.01 -6.34 9.69
N PHE A 183 -7.28 -5.87 8.69
CA PHE A 183 -7.00 -4.45 8.48
C PHE A 183 -8.26 -3.68 8.04
N GLU A 184 -9.03 -4.21 7.09
CA GLU A 184 -10.30 -3.62 6.66
C GLU A 184 -11.32 -3.57 7.80
N ALA A 185 -11.46 -4.66 8.57
CA ALA A 185 -12.32 -4.67 9.75
C ALA A 185 -11.88 -3.63 10.80
N ALA A 186 -10.57 -3.47 11.02
CA ALA A 186 -10.04 -2.42 11.90
C ALA A 186 -10.31 -1.01 11.35
N ALA A 187 -10.31 -0.84 10.02
CA ALA A 187 -10.67 0.42 9.37
C ALA A 187 -12.15 0.75 9.54
N GLU A 188 -13.05 -0.23 9.35
CA GLU A 188 -14.48 -0.08 9.59
C GLU A 188 -14.78 0.24 11.06
N GLU A 189 -14.15 -0.47 12.00
CA GLU A 189 -14.30 -0.20 13.44
C GLU A 189 -13.79 1.20 13.81
N ALA A 190 -12.68 1.65 13.20
CA ALA A 190 -12.16 2.99 13.39
C ALA A 190 -13.15 4.07 12.91
N GLN A 191 -13.88 3.84 11.81
CA GLN A 191 -14.88 4.78 11.30
C GLN A 191 -16.14 4.86 12.17
N ILE A 192 -16.56 3.74 12.77
CA ILE A 192 -17.75 3.69 13.64
C ILE A 192 -17.52 4.43 14.95
N ASN A 193 -16.28 4.47 15.43
CA ASN A 193 -15.90 5.07 16.71
C ASN A 193 -15.41 6.53 16.60
N GLN A 194 -15.52 7.15 15.41
CA GLN A 194 -15.29 8.58 15.18
C GLN A 194 -16.59 9.38 15.35
#